data_AF-A0A9W8HSF9-F1
#
_entry.id   AF-A0A9W8HSF9-F1
#
_cell.length_a   1.000
_cell.length_b   1.000
_cell.length_c   1.000
_cell.angle_alpha   90.00
_cell.angle_beta   90.00
_cell.angle_gamma   90.00
#
_symmetry.space_group_name_H-M   'P 1'
#
loop_
_entity.id
_entity.type
_entity.pdbx_description
1 polymer ?
#
loop_
_entity_poly.entity_id
_entity_poly.type
_entity_poly.pdbx_seq_one_letter_code
_entity_poly.pdbx_strand_id
1 'polypeptide(L)'
;VPEVQTSGRGLIIDDHLRVKGVRDIWALGDCTVSKYAPLAQVASQQGKWLAQALNQMGADNAQTDAFNRMENSVKPFKYMSNGSLAYIGGERAIAEIPLFRRNITVGGPFASVFWKAYCLWELSSLRSSLSVATDWTKRSLFGRTMSVD
;
A
#
# COMPACT_ATOMS: atom_id res chain seq x y z
N VAL A 1 -12.11 17.59 -19.60
CA VAL A 1 -11.08 17.05 -18.67
C VAL A 1 -10.45 18.14 -17.80
N PRO A 2 -9.89 19.25 -18.33
CA PRO A 2 -9.20 20.25 -17.50
C PRO A 2 -10.12 20.93 -16.48
N GLU A 3 -11.39 21.16 -16.82
CA GLU A 3 -12.39 21.78 -15.93
C GLU A 3 -12.67 20.96 -14.66
N VAL A 4 -12.49 19.64 -14.71
CA VAL A 4 -12.75 18.72 -13.60
C VAL A 4 -11.47 18.45 -12.79
N GLN A 5 -10.30 18.49 -13.43
CA GLN A 5 -9.00 18.22 -12.83
C GLN A 5 -8.33 19.52 -12.34
N THR A 6 -8.88 20.09 -11.26
CA THR A 6 -8.46 21.41 -10.74
C THR A 6 -7.43 21.34 -9.62
N SER A 7 -7.02 20.13 -9.18
CA SER A 7 -6.11 19.95 -8.05
C SER A 7 -4.65 19.91 -8.50
N GLY A 8 -3.79 20.70 -7.85
CA GLY A 8 -2.33 20.63 -8.02
C GLY A 8 -1.65 19.50 -7.22
N ARG A 9 -2.39 18.77 -6.37
CA ARG A 9 -1.84 17.68 -5.54
C ARG A 9 -1.80 16.32 -6.23
N GLY A 10 -2.57 16.14 -7.31
CA GLY A 10 -2.68 14.87 -8.01
C GLY A 10 -3.97 14.76 -8.81
N LEU A 11 -4.18 13.60 -9.44
CA LEU A 11 -5.36 13.29 -10.24
C LEU A 11 -6.59 13.09 -9.35
N ILE A 12 -7.66 13.82 -9.62
CA ILE A 12 -8.94 13.67 -8.94
C ILE A 12 -9.60 12.39 -9.45
N ILE A 13 -9.90 11.48 -8.52
CA ILE A 13 -10.50 10.17 -8.80
C ILE A 13 -11.90 10.03 -8.18
N ASP A 14 -12.69 9.09 -8.68
CA ASP A 14 -13.92 8.62 -8.04
C ASP A 14 -13.65 7.45 -7.06
N ASP A 15 -14.72 6.90 -6.46
CA ASP A 15 -14.59 5.80 -5.49
C ASP A 15 -14.22 4.45 -6.14
N HIS A 16 -14.19 4.38 -7.47
CA HIS A 16 -13.72 3.24 -8.26
C HIS A 16 -12.31 3.45 -8.82
N LEU A 17 -11.58 4.45 -8.30
CA LEU A 17 -10.21 4.81 -8.69
C LEU A 17 -10.08 5.32 -10.13
N ARG A 18 -11.19 5.66 -10.79
CA ARG A 18 -11.20 6.21 -12.14
C ARG A 18 -10.97 7.72 -12.07
N VAL A 19 -10.16 8.24 -12.99
CA VAL A 19 -9.86 9.67 -13.08
C VAL A 19 -11.11 10.42 -13.54
N LYS A 20 -11.54 11.42 -12.77
CA LYS A 20 -12.76 12.17 -13.09
C LYS A 20 -12.61 12.94 -14.41
N GLY A 21 -13.66 12.88 -15.23
CA GLY A 21 -13.71 13.53 -16.54
C GLY A 21 -13.19 12.68 -17.70
N VAL A 22 -12.73 11.46 -17.45
CA VAL A 22 -12.33 10.46 -18.45
C VAL A 22 -12.91 9.09 -18.07
N ARG A 23 -13.14 8.21 -19.05
CA ARG A 23 -13.87 6.94 -18.84
C ARG A 23 -12.97 5.73 -18.62
N ASP A 24 -11.78 5.77 -19.20
CA ASP A 24 -10.88 4.65 -19.47
C ASP A 24 -9.51 4.81 -18.81
N ILE A 25 -9.37 5.77 -17.88
CA ILE A 25 -8.14 6.04 -17.16
C ILE A 25 -8.38 5.87 -15.66
N TRP A 26 -7.52 5.08 -15.02
CA TRP A 26 -7.49 4.89 -13.58
C TRP A 26 -6.16 5.40 -13.01
N ALA A 27 -6.20 5.83 -11.76
CA ALA A 27 -5.02 6.24 -11.03
C ALA A 27 -5.14 5.76 -9.58
N LEU A 28 -4.01 5.46 -8.95
CA LEU A 28 -3.94 4.97 -7.57
C LEU A 28 -2.64 5.43 -6.88
N GLY A 29 -2.62 5.35 -5.55
CA GLY A 29 -1.49 5.77 -4.74
C GLY A 29 -1.31 7.29 -4.72
N ASP A 30 -0.06 7.71 -4.52
CA ASP A 30 0.28 9.09 -4.17
C ASP A 30 0.11 10.09 -5.32
N CYS A 31 -0.09 9.61 -6.56
CA CYS A 31 -0.41 10.47 -7.71
C CYS A 31 -1.89 10.90 -7.74
N THR A 32 -2.71 10.46 -6.78
CA THR A 32 -4.14 10.74 -6.73
C THR A 32 -4.52 11.63 -5.57
N VAL A 33 -5.58 12.42 -5.79
CA VAL A 33 -6.30 13.08 -4.70
C VAL A 33 -7.29 12.07 -4.13
N SER A 34 -6.80 11.23 -3.23
CA SER A 34 -7.62 10.28 -2.50
C SER A 34 -8.03 10.84 -1.13
N LYS A 35 -9.11 10.26 -0.56
CA LYS A 35 -9.54 10.52 0.82
C LYS A 35 -8.68 9.83 1.87
N TYR A 36 -7.77 8.95 1.44
CA TYR A 36 -6.90 8.18 2.30
C TYR A 36 -5.49 8.81 2.37
N ALA A 37 -4.75 8.49 3.44
CA ALA A 37 -3.38 8.95 3.59
C ALA A 37 -2.46 8.39 2.47
N PRO A 38 -1.43 9.15 2.03
CA PRO A 38 -0.46 8.70 1.05
C PRO A 38 0.48 7.67 1.68
N LEU A 39 0.05 6.42 1.70
CA LEU A 39 0.74 5.30 2.34
C LEU A 39 0.89 4.14 1.34
N ALA A 40 2.03 3.46 1.39
CA ALA A 40 2.28 2.27 0.57
C ALA A 40 1.19 1.20 0.74
N GLN A 41 0.66 1.03 1.96
CA GLN A 41 -0.44 0.10 2.22
C GLN A 41 -1.72 0.47 1.44
N VAL A 42 -2.05 1.76 1.36
CA VAL A 42 -3.21 2.25 0.61
C VAL A 42 -3.02 1.97 -0.87
N ALA A 43 -1.85 2.32 -1.43
CA ALA A 43 -1.52 2.07 -2.83
C ALA A 43 -1.57 0.56 -3.18
N SER A 44 -1.02 -0.30 -2.31
CA SER A 44 -1.05 -1.75 -2.50
C SER A 44 -2.47 -2.33 -2.48
N GLN A 45 -3.33 -1.85 -1.56
CA GLN A 45 -4.74 -2.27 -1.53
C GLN A 45 -5.53 -1.76 -2.73
N GLN A 46 -5.30 -0.52 -3.15
CA GLN A 46 -5.90 0.06 -4.35
C GLN A 46 -5.52 -0.74 -5.60
N GLY A 47 -4.23 -1.09 -5.75
CA GLY A 47 -3.75 -1.91 -6.85
C GLY A 47 -4.38 -3.30 -6.90
N LYS A 48 -4.46 -4.00 -5.74
CA LYS A 48 -5.12 -5.31 -5.64
C LYS A 48 -6.60 -5.24 -6.01
N TRP A 49 -7.31 -4.25 -5.51
CA TRP A 49 -8.73 -4.06 -5.83
C TRP A 49 -8.93 -3.75 -7.32
N LEU A 50 -8.11 -2.85 -7.88
CA LEU A 50 -8.23 -2.46 -9.29
C LEU A 50 -7.93 -3.63 -10.22
N ALA A 51 -6.91 -4.44 -9.92
CA ALA A 51 -6.60 -5.64 -10.69
C ALA A 51 -7.77 -6.63 -10.70
N GLN A 52 -8.42 -6.85 -9.55
CA GLN A 52 -9.61 -7.70 -9.46
C GLN A 52 -10.78 -7.14 -10.28
N ALA A 53 -11.00 -5.83 -10.21
CA ALA A 53 -12.07 -5.16 -10.95
C ALA A 53 -11.85 -5.24 -12.47
N LEU A 54 -10.62 -5.01 -12.94
CA LEU A 54 -10.28 -5.13 -14.36
C LEU A 54 -10.37 -6.58 -14.87
N ASN A 55 -9.97 -7.56 -14.05
CA ASN A 55 -10.13 -8.98 -14.40
C ASN A 55 -11.61 -9.37 -14.54
N GLN A 56 -12.50 -8.81 -13.71
CA GLN A 56 -13.94 -9.02 -13.83
C GLN A 56 -14.50 -8.39 -15.11
N MET A 57 -14.03 -7.22 -15.52
CA MET A 57 -14.41 -6.62 -16.80
C MET A 57 -13.95 -7.47 -17.99
N GLY A 58 -12.72 -8.00 -17.95
CA GLY A 58 -12.13 -8.77 -19.04
C GLY A 58 -12.73 -10.16 -19.24
N ALA A 59 -13.36 -10.73 -18.20
CA ALA A 59 -14.04 -12.02 -18.29
C ALA A 59 -15.40 -11.94 -19.03
N ASP A 60 -15.99 -10.75 -19.11
CA ASP A 60 -17.30 -10.53 -19.72
C ASP A 60 -17.15 -10.17 -21.21
N ASN A 61 -17.48 -11.10 -22.11
CA ASN A 61 -17.45 -10.90 -23.58
C ASN A 61 -18.54 -9.93 -24.09
N ALA A 62 -19.34 -9.32 -23.22
CA ALA A 62 -20.38 -8.37 -23.57
C ALA A 62 -19.78 -6.96 -23.68
N GLN A 63 -19.35 -6.61 -24.88
CA GLN A 63 -18.60 -5.39 -25.21
C GLN A 63 -19.36 -4.07 -24.99
N THR A 64 -20.68 -4.11 -24.84
CA THR A 64 -21.52 -2.93 -24.62
C THR A 64 -21.61 -2.60 -23.14
N ASP A 65 -20.72 -1.70 -22.71
CA ASP A 65 -20.68 -0.98 -21.43
C ASP A 65 -20.02 -1.69 -20.22
N ALA A 66 -18.87 -2.33 -20.41
CA ALA A 66 -18.03 -2.84 -19.32
C ALA A 66 -17.77 -1.79 -18.21
N PHE A 67 -17.64 -0.51 -18.58
CA PHE A 67 -17.41 0.59 -17.66
C PHE A 67 -18.63 0.92 -16.77
N ASN A 68 -19.84 1.00 -17.35
CA ASN A 68 -21.05 1.24 -16.56
C ASN A 68 -21.35 0.04 -15.66
N ARG A 69 -20.99 -1.18 -16.09
CA ARG A 69 -21.09 -2.36 -15.24
C ARG A 69 -20.08 -2.36 -14.11
N MET A 70 -18.85 -1.89 -14.28
CA MET A 70 -17.92 -1.77 -13.15
C MET A 70 -18.53 -0.94 -12.02
N GLU A 71 -19.16 0.19 -12.37
CA GLU A 71 -19.79 1.08 -11.40
C GLU A 71 -20.97 0.41 -10.66
N ASN A 72 -21.70 -0.48 -11.34
CA ASN A 72 -22.86 -1.17 -10.79
C ASN A 72 -22.55 -2.54 -10.12
N SER A 73 -21.52 -3.24 -10.58
CA SER A 73 -21.20 -4.62 -10.19
C SER A 73 -20.04 -4.70 -9.22
N VAL A 74 -19.08 -3.77 -9.29
CA VAL A 74 -17.90 -3.74 -8.41
C VAL A 74 -18.16 -2.79 -7.25
N LYS A 75 -18.01 -3.32 -6.02
CA LYS A 75 -18.13 -2.50 -4.81
C LYS A 75 -17.04 -1.43 -4.79
N PRO A 76 -17.36 -0.18 -4.41
CA PRO A 76 -16.39 0.90 -4.29
C PRO A 76 -15.20 0.55 -3.40
N PHE A 77 -14.03 1.12 -3.70
CA PHE A 77 -12.82 0.83 -2.94
C PHE A 77 -12.91 1.41 -1.51
N LYS A 78 -12.74 0.52 -0.53
CA LYS A 78 -12.67 0.86 0.89
C LYS A 78 -11.35 0.41 1.50
N TYR A 79 -10.55 1.38 1.94
CA TYR A 79 -9.31 1.11 2.65
C TYR A 79 -9.58 0.45 4.00
N MET A 80 -8.80 -0.59 4.31
CA MET A 80 -8.75 -1.22 5.63
C MET A 80 -7.37 -0.99 6.23
N SER A 81 -7.30 -0.27 7.35
CA SER A 81 -6.03 -0.11 8.08
C SER A 81 -5.63 -1.42 8.73
N ASN A 82 -4.37 -1.81 8.54
CA ASN A 82 -3.79 -3.03 9.11
C ASN A 82 -2.94 -2.71 10.34
N GLY A 83 -2.95 -1.46 10.79
CA GLY A 83 -2.04 -0.95 11.81
C GLY A 83 -0.90 -0.13 11.23
N SER A 84 0.03 0.25 12.10
CA SER A 84 1.22 1.01 11.76
C SER A 84 2.42 0.49 12.54
N LEU A 85 3.62 0.55 11.93
CA LEU A 85 4.86 0.17 12.62
C LEU A 85 5.92 1.22 12.37
N ALA A 86 6.66 1.59 13.42
CA ALA A 86 7.72 2.58 13.36
C ALA A 86 8.95 2.09 14.15
N TYR A 87 10.09 2.02 13.49
CA TYR A 87 11.38 1.78 14.14
C TYR A 87 11.88 3.09 14.76
N ILE A 88 12.18 3.08 16.07
CA ILE A 88 12.54 4.29 16.83
C ILE A 88 14.04 4.36 17.21
N GLY A 89 14.84 3.39 16.74
CA GLY A 89 16.27 3.31 17.08
C GLY A 89 16.55 2.51 18.35
N GLY A 90 17.84 2.25 18.61
CA GLY A 90 18.28 1.49 19.79
C GLY A 90 17.72 0.07 19.88
N GLU A 91 17.50 -0.59 18.74
CA GLU A 91 16.87 -1.92 18.65
C GLU A 91 15.44 -1.95 19.23
N ARG A 92 14.72 -0.82 19.16
CA ARG A 92 13.32 -0.71 19.58
C ARG A 92 12.44 -0.26 18.42
N ALA A 93 11.22 -0.76 18.39
CA ALA A 93 10.17 -0.29 17.51
C ALA A 93 8.86 -0.14 18.28
N ILE A 94 7.89 0.51 17.66
CA ILE A 94 6.51 0.64 18.11
C ILE A 94 5.63 0.07 17.00
N ALA A 95 4.70 -0.81 17.38
CA ALA A 95 3.71 -1.40 16.48
C ALA A 95 2.31 -1.13 17.04
N GLU A 96 1.44 -0.52 16.25
CA GLU A 96 0.03 -0.37 16.53
C GLU A 96 -0.73 -1.37 15.66
N ILE A 97 -1.47 -2.29 16.30
CA ILE A 97 -2.22 -3.33 15.58
C ILE A 97 -3.70 -3.24 15.98
N PRO A 98 -4.62 -3.18 14.99
CA PRO A 98 -6.05 -3.21 15.27
C PRO A 98 -6.47 -4.63 15.64
N LEU A 99 -6.80 -4.87 16.90
CA LEU A 99 -7.28 -6.17 17.41
C LEU A 99 -8.62 -5.99 18.13
N PHE A 100 -9.63 -6.80 17.76
CA PHE A 100 -10.94 -6.81 18.45
C PHE A 100 -11.58 -5.41 18.63
N ARG A 101 -11.49 -4.56 17.60
CA ARG A 101 -11.97 -3.15 17.59
C ARG A 101 -11.24 -2.19 18.54
N ARG A 102 -10.09 -2.59 19.08
CA ARG A 102 -9.17 -1.70 19.81
C ARG A 102 -7.82 -1.67 19.11
N ASN A 103 -7.19 -0.50 19.09
CA ASN A 103 -5.83 -0.39 18.62
C ASN A 103 -4.89 -0.65 19.80
N ILE A 104 -4.19 -1.79 19.76
CA ILE A 104 -3.19 -2.13 20.78
C ILE A 104 -1.85 -1.61 20.28
N THR A 105 -1.21 -0.78 21.11
CA THR A 105 0.15 -0.28 20.85
C THR A 105 1.15 -1.12 21.66
N VAL A 106 2.10 -1.72 20.98
CA VAL A 106 3.18 -2.53 21.56
C VAL A 106 4.51 -1.88 21.21
N GLY A 107 5.37 -1.66 22.20
CA GLY A 107 6.68 -1.05 22.01
C GLY A 107 7.80 -1.88 22.64
N GLY A 108 9.01 -1.73 22.11
CA GLY A 108 10.23 -2.28 22.71
C GLY A 108 11.05 -3.19 21.80
N PRO A 109 11.96 -3.99 22.37
CA PRO A 109 12.87 -4.86 21.61
C PRO A 109 12.14 -5.96 20.83
N PHE A 110 11.10 -6.55 21.42
CA PHE A 110 10.27 -7.54 20.73
C PHE A 110 9.53 -6.95 19.53
N ALA A 111 9.05 -5.70 19.64
CA ALA A 111 8.45 -4.98 18.52
C ALA A 111 9.48 -4.70 17.41
N SER A 112 10.77 -4.52 17.73
CA SER A 112 11.84 -4.37 16.72
C SER A 112 12.06 -5.65 15.92
N VAL A 113 12.07 -6.81 16.58
CA VAL A 113 12.14 -8.12 15.90
C VAL A 113 10.89 -8.33 15.02
N PHE A 114 9.72 -8.00 15.54
CA PHE A 114 8.47 -8.06 14.78
C PHE A 114 8.50 -7.14 13.54
N TRP A 115 8.99 -5.90 13.68
CA TRP A 115 9.16 -4.97 12.57
C TRP A 115 10.10 -5.53 11.49
N LYS A 116 11.25 -6.09 11.89
CA LYS A 116 12.19 -6.75 10.97
C LYS A 116 11.53 -7.92 10.23
N ALA A 117 10.78 -8.77 10.94
CA ALA A 117 10.07 -9.89 10.35
C ALA A 117 8.99 -9.43 9.35
N TYR A 118 8.23 -8.39 9.69
CA TYR A 118 7.21 -7.81 8.81
C TYR A 118 7.83 -7.26 7.52
N CYS A 119 8.91 -6.49 7.61
CA CYS A 119 9.63 -5.98 6.44
C CYS A 119 10.14 -7.12 5.54
N LEU A 120 10.69 -8.20 6.12
CA LEU A 120 11.15 -9.36 5.35
C LEU A 120 10.01 -10.12 4.67
N TRP A 121 8.84 -10.18 5.31
CA TRP A 121 7.64 -10.82 4.76
C TRP A 121 7.01 -10.00 3.63
N GLU A 122 7.01 -8.67 3.77
CA GLU A 122 6.46 -7.76 2.75
C GLU A 122 7.30 -7.73 1.46
N LEU A 123 8.60 -8.00 1.57
CA LEU A 123 9.46 -8.22 0.42
C LEU A 123 9.05 -9.52 -0.31
N SER A 124 8.35 -9.36 -1.43
CA SER A 124 7.83 -10.47 -2.25
C SER A 124 8.92 -11.35 -2.90
N SER A 125 10.19 -10.94 -2.88
CA SER A 125 11.31 -11.68 -3.47
C SER A 125 12.25 -12.25 -2.41
N LEU A 126 12.40 -13.58 -2.41
CA LEU A 126 13.30 -14.32 -1.52
C LEU A 126 14.75 -13.83 -1.58
N ARG A 127 15.23 -13.44 -2.77
CA ARG A 127 16.59 -12.91 -2.93
C ARG A 127 16.76 -11.57 -2.21
N SER A 128 15.78 -10.67 -2.37
CA SER A 128 15.81 -9.36 -1.70
C SER A 128 15.69 -9.50 -0.19
N SER A 129 14.78 -10.37 0.27
CA SER A 129 14.55 -10.64 1.69
C SER A 129 15.79 -11.27 2.34
N LEU A 130 16.40 -12.27 1.69
CA LEU A 130 17.63 -12.89 2.20
C LEU A 130 18.81 -11.91 2.25
N SER A 131 18.98 -11.07 1.22
CA SER A 131 20.03 -10.03 1.20
C SER A 131 19.89 -9.09 2.40
N VAL A 132 18.67 -8.60 2.67
CA VAL A 132 18.39 -7.72 3.81
C VAL A 132 18.63 -8.45 5.14
N ALA A 133 18.24 -9.72 5.24
CA ALA A 133 18.50 -10.53 6.42
C ALA A 133 20.00 -10.74 6.68
N THR A 134 20.80 -10.98 5.63
CA THR A 134 22.25 -11.09 5.74
C THR A 134 22.88 -9.76 6.15
N ASP A 135 22.40 -8.64 5.63
CA ASP A 135 22.89 -7.31 6.00
C ASP A 135 22.60 -7.00 7.48
N TRP A 136 21.41 -7.34 7.97
CA TRP A 136 21.08 -7.20 9.40
C TRP A 136 21.90 -8.11 10.28
N THR A 137 22.16 -9.35 9.86
CA THR A 137 23.01 -10.30 10.59
C THR A 137 24.45 -9.80 10.66
N LYS A 138 25.00 -9.37 9.52
CA LYS A 138 26.34 -8.78 9.44
C LYS A 138 26.44 -7.53 10.32
N ARG A 139 25.44 -6.65 10.27
CA ARG A 139 25.36 -5.46 11.14
C ARG A 139 25.35 -5.84 12.63
N SER A 140 24.68 -6.91 13.01
CA SER A 140 24.62 -7.36 14.39
C SER A 140 25.95 -7.93 14.89
N LEU A 141 26.72 -8.59 14.02
CA LEU A 141 27.99 -9.23 14.37
C LEU A 141 29.19 -8.28 14.26
N PHE A 142 29.22 -7.41 13.25
CA PHE A 142 30.38 -6.59 12.89
C PHE A 142 30.13 -5.08 13.01
N GLY A 143 28.95 -4.66 13.45
CA GLY A 143 28.56 -3.24 13.45
C GLY A 143 28.23 -2.71 12.05
N ARG A 144 27.88 -1.42 11.95
CA ARG A 144 27.63 -0.77 10.65
C ARG A 144 28.96 -0.43 9.99
N THR A 145 29.21 -0.97 8.80
CA THR A 145 30.29 -0.48 7.94
C THR A 145 29.83 0.82 7.28
N MET A 146 30.50 1.93 7.60
CA MET A 146 30.36 3.18 6.86
C MET A 146 31.64 3.35 6.04
N SER A 147 31.67 2.81 4.82
CA SER A 147 32.70 3.20 3.85
C SER A 147 32.27 4.56 3.29
N VAL A 148 32.97 5.61 3.68
CA VAL A 148 32.84 6.95 3.11
C VAL A 148 33.94 7.06 2.07
N ASP A 149 33.69 6.53 0.87
CA ASP A 149 34.54 6.73 -0.31
C ASP A 149 33.67 7.25 -1.46
#